data_AF-A0A7Y2BRW2-F1
#
_entry.id   AF-A0A7Y2BRW2-F1
#
_cell.length_a   1.000
_cell.length_b   1.000
_cell.length_c   1.000
_cell.angle_alpha   90.00
_cell.angle_beta   90.00
_cell.angle_gamma   90.00
#
_symmetry.space_group_name_H-M   'P 1'
#
loop_
_entity.id
_entity.type
_entity.pdbx_description
1 polymer ?
#
loop_
_entity_poly.entity_id
_entity_poly.type
_entity_poly.pdbx_seq_one_letter_code
_entity_poly.pdbx_strand_id
1 'polypeptide(L)'
;MHEPAIGIEQIEAARQRIEGRLRRTPVVVSPSLSDIAGHPVHLKLEHHQITGSFKLRGATNAVLSLSDSQKKNGVVGVSTGNHGRGLAYAAREAGVKCIICMSSLVPQNKIDGIKAQGADVRIIGTSQDDAQIEVDRLVSEDGMTMLPPFDHPDIIAGQGTLGLELVEQVREAETAIIQVSGGGLISGAAAALKARNPAIRVIGVSMERGAAMYQCIKAGKPVHVEELSTLADSLGGGIGLDNEYTFAMVRDLVDEIVLVSETEIAAAIRHGYWLERQIIEGSGAVGIAAIMSGKVKPAGPSIVLLSGGNIDMKLHHRIISGEDVDVTGD
;
A
#
# COMPACT_ATOMS: atom_id res chain seq x y z
N MET A 1 18.98 12.73 -18.59
CA MET A 1 18.63 11.30 -18.68
C MET A 1 17.15 11.20 -18.35
N HIS A 2 16.34 10.45 -19.11
CA HIS A 2 14.95 10.20 -18.68
C HIS A 2 15.00 9.34 -17.43
N GLU A 3 14.34 9.79 -16.36
CA GLU A 3 14.16 8.98 -15.16
C GLU A 3 13.33 7.73 -15.51
N PRO A 4 13.65 6.55 -14.96
CA PRO A 4 12.95 5.32 -15.28
C PRO A 4 11.50 5.38 -14.79
N ALA A 5 10.55 5.05 -15.67
CA ALA A 5 9.12 5.09 -15.37
C ALA A 5 8.43 3.78 -15.81
N ILE A 6 7.47 3.34 -15.01
CA ILE A 6 6.64 2.16 -15.31
C ILE A 6 5.39 2.61 -16.05
N GLY A 7 5.29 2.26 -17.33
CA GLY A 7 4.22 2.68 -18.22
C GLY A 7 3.05 1.68 -18.32
N ILE A 8 2.08 2.04 -19.15
CA ILE A 8 0.85 1.26 -19.35
C ILE A 8 1.12 -0.16 -19.89
N GLU A 9 2.12 -0.33 -20.75
CA GLU A 9 2.47 -1.64 -21.33
C GLU A 9 2.93 -2.64 -20.27
N GLN A 10 3.81 -2.21 -19.35
CA GLN A 10 4.26 -3.04 -18.23
C GLN A 10 3.09 -3.41 -17.30
N ILE A 11 2.16 -2.47 -17.09
CA ILE A 11 0.98 -2.69 -16.24
C ILE A 11 -0.01 -3.66 -16.90
N GLU A 12 -0.22 -3.56 -18.20
CA GLU A 12 -1.07 -4.51 -18.95
C GLU A 12 -0.45 -5.91 -18.96
N ALA A 13 0.86 -6.02 -19.14
CA ALA A 13 1.60 -7.28 -19.01
C ALA A 13 1.47 -7.85 -17.59
N ALA A 14 1.54 -7.01 -16.56
CA ALA A 14 1.30 -7.43 -15.18
C ALA A 14 -0.11 -7.94 -14.98
N ARG A 15 -1.13 -7.27 -15.54
CA ARG A 15 -2.54 -7.73 -15.48
C ARG A 15 -2.70 -9.13 -16.07
N GLN A 16 -2.10 -9.38 -17.24
CA GLN A 16 -2.12 -10.71 -17.86
C GLN A 16 -1.42 -11.77 -16.99
N ARG A 17 -0.24 -11.43 -16.44
CA ARG A 17 0.55 -12.35 -15.60
C ARG A 17 -0.20 -12.79 -14.34
N ILE A 18 -0.96 -11.88 -13.73
CA ILE A 18 -1.65 -12.12 -12.45
C ILE A 18 -3.13 -12.52 -12.61
N GLU A 19 -3.62 -12.66 -13.85
CA GLU A 19 -5.00 -13.00 -14.14
C GLU A 19 -5.42 -14.32 -13.47
N GLY A 20 -6.64 -14.34 -12.90
CA GLY A 20 -7.17 -15.51 -12.19
C GLY A 20 -6.55 -15.83 -10.83
N ARG A 21 -5.51 -15.09 -10.40
CA ARG A 21 -4.81 -15.31 -9.12
C ARG A 21 -5.21 -14.32 -8.03
N LEU A 22 -5.93 -13.26 -8.39
CA LEU A 22 -6.38 -12.21 -7.48
C LEU A 22 -7.88 -12.01 -7.59
N ARG A 23 -8.46 -11.44 -6.55
CA ARG A 23 -9.84 -10.92 -6.60
C ARG A 23 -9.85 -9.62 -7.39
N ARG A 24 -10.73 -9.52 -8.37
CA ARG A 24 -11.22 -8.23 -8.85
C ARG A 24 -12.12 -7.66 -7.78
N THR A 25 -11.59 -6.79 -6.93
CA THR A 25 -12.30 -6.36 -5.72
C THR A 25 -13.51 -5.48 -6.07
N PRO A 26 -14.58 -5.52 -5.27
CA PRO A 26 -15.78 -4.72 -5.53
C PRO A 26 -15.50 -3.21 -5.45
N VAL A 27 -16.35 -2.46 -6.15
CA VAL A 27 -16.55 -1.04 -5.94
C VAL A 27 -17.98 -0.85 -5.45
N VAL A 28 -18.15 -0.06 -4.38
CA VAL A 28 -19.47 0.26 -3.82
C VAL A 28 -19.61 1.77 -3.69
N VAL A 29 -20.82 2.29 -3.88
CA VAL A 29 -21.10 3.72 -3.63
C VAL A 29 -21.26 3.92 -2.13
N SER A 30 -20.65 4.96 -1.57
CA SER A 30 -20.91 5.42 -0.20
C SER A 30 -21.91 6.57 -0.23
N PRO A 31 -23.17 6.38 0.22
CA PRO A 31 -24.13 7.47 0.32
C PRO A 31 -23.64 8.58 1.26
N SER A 32 -23.10 8.23 2.43
CA SER A 32 -22.67 9.22 3.42
C SER A 32 -21.49 10.07 2.95
N LEU A 33 -20.51 9.51 2.25
CA LEU A 33 -19.41 10.30 1.70
C LEU A 33 -19.86 11.08 0.46
N SER A 34 -20.82 10.55 -0.30
CA SER A 34 -21.41 11.29 -1.43
C SER A 34 -22.15 12.54 -0.96
N ASP A 35 -22.87 12.47 0.16
CA ASP A 35 -23.53 13.63 0.77
C ASP A 35 -22.51 14.69 1.23
N ILE A 36 -21.37 14.27 1.80
CA ILE A 36 -20.30 15.17 2.24
C ILE A 36 -19.59 15.84 1.04
N ALA A 37 -19.24 15.05 0.02
CA ALA A 37 -18.56 15.54 -1.17
C ALA A 37 -19.50 16.30 -2.12
N GLY A 38 -20.82 16.10 -1.98
CA GLY A 38 -21.86 16.60 -2.87
C GLY A 38 -21.96 15.85 -4.20
N HIS A 39 -21.11 14.85 -4.46
CA HIS A 39 -20.98 14.10 -5.71
C HIS A 39 -20.75 12.62 -5.38
N PRO A 40 -21.00 11.67 -6.31
CA PRO A 40 -20.81 10.24 -6.02
C PRO A 40 -19.40 9.90 -5.55
N VAL A 41 -19.30 9.25 -4.38
CA VAL A 41 -18.05 8.71 -3.84
C VAL A 41 -18.11 7.19 -3.87
N HIS A 42 -17.18 6.60 -4.61
CA HIS A 42 -17.07 5.16 -4.82
C HIS A 42 -15.92 4.60 -4.00
N LEU A 43 -16.16 3.57 -3.20
CA LEU A 43 -15.16 2.90 -2.39
C LEU A 43 -14.63 1.66 -3.12
N LYS A 44 -13.32 1.64 -3.41
CA LYS A 44 -12.63 0.46 -3.94
C LYS A 44 -12.11 -0.39 -2.79
N LEU A 45 -12.62 -1.62 -2.66
CA LEU A 45 -12.45 -2.45 -1.46
C LEU A 45 -11.21 -3.37 -1.54
N GLU A 46 -10.00 -2.81 -1.62
CA GLU A 46 -8.77 -3.63 -1.66
C GLU A 46 -8.46 -4.35 -0.34
N HIS A 47 -9.04 -3.93 0.79
CA HIS A 47 -9.03 -4.70 2.03
C HIS A 47 -9.75 -6.05 1.90
N HIS A 48 -10.58 -6.25 0.87
CA HIS A 48 -11.17 -7.56 0.52
C HIS A 48 -10.28 -8.42 -0.37
N GLN A 49 -9.06 -8.00 -0.71
CA GLN A 49 -8.10 -8.86 -1.40
C GLN A 49 -7.72 -10.06 -0.52
N ILE A 50 -7.17 -11.13 -1.11
CA ILE A 50 -6.97 -12.42 -0.43
C ILE A 50 -6.14 -12.29 0.87
N THR A 51 -5.10 -11.47 0.87
CA THR A 51 -4.26 -11.20 2.06
C THR A 51 -4.71 -9.97 2.86
N GLY A 52 -5.92 -9.46 2.59
CA GLY A 52 -6.49 -8.31 3.27
C GLY A 52 -5.92 -6.94 2.84
N SER A 53 -5.15 -6.87 1.74
CA SER A 53 -4.66 -5.61 1.19
C SER A 53 -4.24 -5.70 -0.29
N PHE A 54 -4.06 -4.54 -0.92
CA PHE A 54 -3.59 -4.42 -2.30
C PHE A 54 -2.21 -5.05 -2.57
N LYS A 55 -1.35 -5.22 -1.54
CA LYS A 55 0.06 -5.62 -1.69
C LYS A 55 0.24 -6.92 -2.48
N LEU A 56 -0.78 -7.79 -2.46
CA LEU A 56 -0.77 -9.03 -3.22
C LEU A 56 -0.60 -8.82 -4.73
N ARG A 57 -1.07 -7.69 -5.29
CA ARG A 57 -0.95 -7.41 -6.73
C ARG A 57 0.50 -7.32 -7.17
N GLY A 58 1.26 -6.40 -6.57
CA GLY A 58 2.69 -6.27 -6.82
C GLY A 58 3.47 -7.54 -6.47
N ALA A 59 3.21 -8.13 -5.29
CA ALA A 59 3.91 -9.34 -4.86
C ALA A 59 3.74 -10.51 -5.83
N THR A 60 2.50 -10.77 -6.27
CA THR A 60 2.20 -11.83 -7.25
C THR A 60 2.88 -11.56 -8.58
N ASN A 61 2.82 -10.31 -9.06
CA ASN A 61 3.48 -9.94 -10.31
C ASN A 61 5.01 -10.17 -10.23
N ALA A 62 5.65 -9.65 -9.18
CA ALA A 62 7.10 -9.75 -9.00
C ALA A 62 7.58 -11.20 -8.85
N VAL A 63 6.89 -12.02 -8.06
CA VAL A 63 7.22 -13.45 -7.91
C VAL A 63 7.08 -14.20 -9.24
N LEU A 64 6.03 -13.92 -10.01
CA LEU A 64 5.82 -14.59 -11.29
C LEU A 64 6.79 -14.12 -12.39
N SER A 65 7.30 -12.88 -12.29
CA SER A 65 8.33 -12.32 -13.17
C SER A 65 9.73 -12.90 -12.93
N LEU A 66 9.97 -13.62 -11.83
CA LEU A 66 11.26 -14.24 -11.54
C LEU A 66 11.65 -15.28 -12.61
N SER A 67 12.93 -15.32 -12.95
CA SER A 67 13.53 -16.41 -13.73
C SER A 67 13.49 -17.73 -12.96
N ASP A 68 13.64 -18.85 -13.67
CA ASP A 68 13.67 -20.18 -13.04
C ASP A 68 14.80 -20.33 -12.00
N SER A 69 15.96 -19.71 -12.25
CA SER A 69 17.07 -19.68 -11.30
C SER A 69 16.70 -18.92 -10.02
N GLN A 70 16.06 -17.77 -10.14
CA GLN A 70 15.61 -16.98 -8.99
C GLN A 70 14.52 -17.72 -8.21
N LYS A 71 13.55 -18.34 -8.90
CA LYS A 71 12.50 -19.17 -8.27
C LYS A 71 13.09 -20.34 -7.48
N LYS A 72 14.14 -20.98 -8.02
CA LYS A 72 14.83 -22.08 -7.35
C LYS A 72 15.52 -21.64 -6.05
N ASN A 73 16.14 -20.46 -6.04
CA ASN A 73 16.82 -19.94 -4.85
C ASN A 73 15.83 -19.34 -3.83
N GLY A 74 14.70 -18.84 -4.31
CA GLY A 74 13.63 -18.28 -3.48
C GLY A 74 13.72 -16.76 -3.31
N VAL A 75 12.72 -16.22 -2.61
CA VAL A 75 12.58 -14.80 -2.32
C VAL A 75 12.77 -14.51 -0.85
N VAL A 76 13.27 -13.31 -0.56
CA VAL A 76 13.54 -12.84 0.79
C VAL A 76 13.07 -11.39 0.95
N GLY A 77 12.72 -11.00 2.18
CA GLY A 77 12.47 -9.59 2.49
C GLY A 77 12.36 -9.32 3.99
N VAL A 78 12.36 -8.03 4.33
CA VAL A 78 12.09 -7.53 5.68
C VAL A 78 10.75 -6.80 5.66
N SER A 79 9.71 -7.42 6.23
CA SER A 79 8.40 -6.77 6.39
C SER A 79 7.56 -7.49 7.42
N THR A 80 7.03 -6.73 8.37
CA THR A 80 6.18 -7.22 9.46
C THR A 80 4.68 -7.02 9.18
N GLY A 81 4.33 -6.49 8.01
CA GLY A 81 2.97 -6.06 7.68
C GLY A 81 2.44 -6.63 6.36
N ASN A 82 1.67 -5.80 5.66
CA ASN A 82 0.93 -6.18 4.46
C ASN A 82 1.81 -6.71 3.32
N HIS A 83 3.03 -6.18 3.15
CA HIS A 83 3.97 -6.68 2.14
C HIS A 83 4.44 -8.10 2.47
N GLY A 84 4.88 -8.36 3.70
CA GLY A 84 5.30 -9.70 4.14
C GLY A 84 4.20 -10.75 3.92
N ARG A 85 2.94 -10.41 4.24
CA ARG A 85 1.79 -11.30 4.00
C ARG A 85 1.53 -11.53 2.50
N GLY A 86 1.57 -10.47 1.70
CA GLY A 86 1.40 -10.54 0.25
C GLY A 86 2.50 -11.38 -0.43
N LEU A 87 3.76 -11.14 -0.07
CA LEU A 87 4.91 -11.85 -0.62
C LEU A 87 4.90 -13.34 -0.24
N ALA A 88 4.65 -13.65 1.03
CA ALA A 88 4.52 -15.02 1.52
C ALA A 88 3.44 -15.81 0.76
N TYR A 89 2.25 -15.22 0.62
CA TYR A 89 1.16 -15.85 -0.11
C TYR A 89 1.51 -16.05 -1.59
N ALA A 90 2.00 -15.00 -2.26
CA ALA A 90 2.36 -15.05 -3.68
C ALA A 90 3.43 -16.12 -3.96
N ALA A 91 4.46 -16.19 -3.12
CA ALA A 91 5.52 -17.18 -3.23
C ALA A 91 4.99 -18.61 -3.04
N ARG A 92 4.15 -18.84 -2.02
CA ARG A 92 3.52 -20.14 -1.77
C ARG A 92 2.70 -20.61 -2.98
N GLU A 93 1.84 -19.76 -3.53
CA GLU A 93 1.01 -20.11 -4.70
C GLU A 93 1.86 -20.36 -5.97
N ALA A 94 3.07 -19.79 -6.03
CA ALA A 94 4.02 -20.02 -7.11
C ALA A 94 4.99 -21.20 -6.85
N GLY A 95 4.92 -21.86 -5.69
CA GLY A 95 5.86 -22.91 -5.31
C GLY A 95 7.29 -22.41 -5.04
N VAL A 96 7.45 -21.13 -4.71
CA VAL A 96 8.72 -20.46 -4.46
C VAL A 96 8.97 -20.37 -2.95
N LYS A 97 10.17 -20.70 -2.50
CA LYS A 97 10.57 -20.53 -1.10
C LYS A 97 10.54 -19.04 -0.73
N CYS A 98 9.90 -18.69 0.39
CA CYS A 98 9.85 -17.32 0.89
C CYS A 98 10.40 -17.24 2.31
N ILE A 99 11.41 -16.40 2.51
CA ILE A 99 11.93 -16.07 3.84
C ILE A 99 11.55 -14.63 4.19
N ILE A 100 10.97 -14.42 5.37
CA ILE A 100 10.75 -13.08 5.91
C ILE A 100 11.58 -12.92 7.18
N CYS A 101 12.56 -12.02 7.13
CA CYS A 101 13.39 -11.68 8.28
C CYS A 101 12.67 -10.62 9.13
N MET A 102 12.71 -10.80 10.45
CA MET A 102 12.05 -9.93 11.42
C MET A 102 12.91 -9.80 12.67
N SER A 103 12.79 -8.69 13.39
CA SER A 103 13.43 -8.54 14.70
C SER A 103 12.65 -9.27 15.80
N SER A 104 13.31 -9.51 16.94
CA SER A 104 12.67 -10.08 18.14
C SER A 104 11.62 -9.17 18.79
N LEU A 105 11.53 -7.90 18.39
CA LEU A 105 10.56 -6.92 18.91
C LEU A 105 9.21 -6.98 18.20
N VAL A 106 9.10 -7.74 17.10
CA VAL A 106 7.88 -7.79 16.30
C VAL A 106 6.77 -8.50 17.08
N PRO A 107 5.58 -7.87 17.24
CA PRO A 107 4.46 -8.49 17.91
C PRO A 107 4.07 -9.86 17.33
N GLN A 108 3.75 -10.81 18.21
CA GLN A 108 3.50 -12.21 17.82
C GLN A 108 2.35 -12.36 16.81
N ASN A 109 1.31 -11.52 16.91
CA ASN A 109 0.19 -11.50 15.95
C ASN A 109 0.65 -11.17 14.51
N LYS A 110 1.64 -10.28 14.34
CA LYS A 110 2.23 -9.95 13.02
C LYS A 110 3.05 -11.13 12.48
N ILE A 111 3.84 -11.78 13.35
CA ILE A 111 4.61 -12.99 13.01
C ILE A 111 3.68 -14.11 12.54
N ASP A 112 2.66 -14.42 13.33
CA ASP A 112 1.70 -15.50 13.03
C ASP A 112 0.93 -15.22 11.75
N GLY A 113 0.54 -13.96 11.52
CA GLY A 113 -0.14 -13.52 10.31
C GLY A 113 0.65 -13.74 9.02
N ILE A 114 1.98 -13.71 9.08
CA ILE A 114 2.89 -13.95 7.95
C ILE A 114 3.22 -15.44 7.81
N LYS A 115 3.49 -16.15 8.92
CA LYS A 115 3.66 -17.61 8.92
C LYS A 115 2.45 -18.32 8.33
N ALA A 116 1.24 -17.88 8.67
CA ALA A 116 -0.01 -18.42 8.14
C ALA A 116 -0.14 -18.30 6.60
N GLN A 117 0.60 -17.37 5.97
CA GLN A 117 0.65 -17.23 4.51
C GLN A 117 1.69 -18.15 3.85
N GLY A 118 2.51 -18.87 4.62
CA GLY A 118 3.49 -19.84 4.11
C GLY A 118 4.94 -19.36 4.09
N ALA A 119 5.27 -18.26 4.76
CA ALA A 119 6.66 -17.83 4.90
C ALA A 119 7.43 -18.65 5.95
N ASP A 120 8.71 -18.90 5.65
CA ASP A 120 9.73 -19.22 6.64
C ASP A 120 10.15 -17.92 7.34
N VAL A 121 9.75 -17.74 8.60
CA VAL A 121 10.06 -16.53 9.35
C VAL A 121 11.32 -16.72 10.16
N ARG A 122 12.32 -15.86 9.91
CA ARG A 122 13.59 -15.82 10.66
C ARG A 122 13.58 -14.64 11.61
N ILE A 123 13.61 -14.92 12.91
CA ILE A 123 13.76 -13.89 13.94
C ILE A 123 15.26 -13.65 14.16
N ILE A 124 15.75 -12.50 13.74
CA ILE A 124 17.17 -12.13 13.80
C ILE A 124 17.31 -10.75 14.42
N GLY A 125 18.21 -10.64 15.41
CA GLY A 125 18.54 -9.38 16.06
C GLY A 125 17.40 -8.74 16.86
N THR A 126 17.60 -7.47 17.18
CA THR A 126 16.69 -6.66 18.00
C THR A 126 16.23 -5.40 17.27
N SER A 127 16.57 -5.23 16.00
CA SER A 127 16.16 -4.10 15.17
C SER A 127 15.81 -4.53 13.74
N GLN A 128 15.13 -3.66 12.99
CA GLN A 128 14.87 -3.89 11.56
C GLN A 128 16.17 -3.92 10.76
N ASP A 129 17.17 -3.13 11.16
CA ASP A 129 18.49 -3.09 10.52
C ASP A 129 19.21 -4.44 10.66
N ASP A 130 19.14 -5.07 11.84
CA ASP A 130 19.70 -6.42 12.04
C ASP A 130 19.00 -7.45 11.13
N ALA A 131 17.68 -7.33 10.98
CA ALA A 131 16.92 -8.20 10.09
C ALA A 131 17.29 -7.98 8.62
N GLN A 132 17.58 -6.74 8.21
CA GLN A 132 18.06 -6.39 6.87
C GLN A 132 19.45 -6.97 6.61
N ILE A 133 20.36 -6.96 7.59
CA ILE A 133 21.69 -7.59 7.44
C ILE A 133 21.57 -9.08 7.08
N GLU A 134 20.63 -9.81 7.69
CA GLU A 134 20.39 -11.21 7.30
C GLU A 134 19.79 -11.34 5.90
N VAL A 135 18.91 -10.41 5.48
CA VAL A 135 18.43 -10.36 4.09
C VAL A 135 19.60 -10.19 3.13
N ASP A 136 20.50 -9.26 3.39
CA ASP A 136 21.67 -8.98 2.54
C ASP A 136 22.62 -10.18 2.47
N ARG A 137 22.79 -10.89 3.59
CA ARG A 137 23.54 -12.15 3.63
C ARG A 137 22.88 -13.22 2.78
N LEU A 138 21.56 -13.41 2.89
CA LEU A 138 20.80 -14.38 2.10
C LEU A 138 20.83 -14.09 0.60
N VAL A 139 20.84 -12.80 0.23
CA VAL A 139 20.99 -12.39 -1.18
C VAL A 139 22.39 -12.72 -1.69
N SER A 140 23.43 -12.36 -0.94
CA SER A 140 24.83 -12.50 -1.37
C SER A 140 25.37 -13.93 -1.31
N GLU A 141 25.02 -14.70 -0.28
CA GLU A 141 25.55 -16.06 -0.04
C GLU A 141 24.64 -17.16 -0.62
N ASP A 142 23.32 -17.04 -0.43
CA ASP A 142 22.35 -18.07 -0.84
C ASP A 142 21.72 -17.77 -2.22
N GLY A 143 22.06 -16.63 -2.83
CA GLY A 143 21.56 -16.21 -4.14
C GLY A 143 20.06 -15.95 -4.18
N MET A 144 19.44 -15.65 -3.03
CA MET A 144 18.02 -15.33 -2.94
C MET A 144 17.71 -13.97 -3.59
N THR A 145 16.48 -13.79 -4.05
CA THR A 145 16.03 -12.51 -4.62
C THR A 145 15.28 -11.69 -3.57
N MET A 146 15.81 -10.52 -3.21
CA MET A 146 15.07 -9.57 -2.39
C MET A 146 13.97 -8.89 -3.21
N LEU A 147 12.73 -8.94 -2.73
CA LEU A 147 11.61 -8.22 -3.35
C LEU A 147 11.12 -7.12 -2.39
N PRO A 148 11.42 -5.83 -2.67
CA PRO A 148 11.11 -4.73 -1.76
C PRO A 148 9.60 -4.40 -1.76
N PRO A 149 9.13 -3.64 -0.76
CA PRO A 149 7.71 -3.36 -0.59
C PRO A 149 7.10 -2.37 -1.60
N PHE A 150 7.91 -1.58 -2.32
CA PHE A 150 7.39 -0.55 -3.23
C PHE A 150 8.31 -0.22 -4.42
N ASP A 151 9.60 0.07 -4.21
CA ASP A 151 10.48 0.63 -5.25
C ASP A 151 11.10 -0.47 -6.13
N HIS A 152 10.25 -1.12 -6.92
CA HIS A 152 10.66 -2.17 -7.85
C HIS A 152 9.72 -2.21 -9.04
N PRO A 153 10.23 -2.33 -10.29
CA PRO A 153 9.43 -2.24 -11.50
C PRO A 153 8.24 -3.21 -11.51
N ASP A 154 8.47 -4.49 -11.18
CA ASP A 154 7.39 -5.47 -11.12
C ASP A 154 6.39 -5.25 -9.97
N ILE A 155 6.84 -4.70 -8.84
CA ILE A 155 5.92 -4.39 -7.74
C ILE A 155 4.98 -3.27 -8.19
N ILE A 156 5.53 -2.19 -8.73
CA ILE A 156 4.79 -1.02 -9.24
C ILE A 156 3.82 -1.43 -10.36
N ALA A 157 4.30 -2.20 -11.34
CA ALA A 157 3.47 -2.68 -12.45
C ALA A 157 2.29 -3.52 -11.96
N GLY A 158 2.54 -4.42 -10.99
CA GLY A 158 1.48 -5.21 -10.36
C GLY A 158 0.48 -4.32 -9.61
N GLN A 159 0.94 -3.34 -8.83
CA GLN A 159 0.01 -2.40 -8.17
C GLN A 159 -0.81 -1.60 -9.19
N GLY A 160 -0.22 -1.23 -10.34
CA GLY A 160 -0.90 -0.49 -11.40
C GLY A 160 -2.09 -1.20 -12.03
N THR A 161 -2.18 -2.52 -11.89
CA THR A 161 -3.39 -3.27 -12.29
C THR A 161 -4.64 -2.79 -11.56
N LEU A 162 -4.49 -2.24 -10.36
CA LEU A 162 -5.57 -1.56 -9.65
C LEU A 162 -6.10 -0.38 -10.47
N GLY A 163 -5.23 0.46 -11.02
CA GLY A 163 -5.64 1.62 -11.81
C GLY A 163 -6.42 1.23 -13.07
N LEU A 164 -6.08 0.09 -13.69
CA LEU A 164 -6.88 -0.48 -14.79
C LEU A 164 -8.30 -0.83 -14.33
N GLU A 165 -8.43 -1.51 -13.18
CA GLU A 165 -9.73 -1.86 -12.61
C GLU A 165 -10.55 -0.62 -12.25
N LEU A 166 -9.91 0.43 -11.70
CA LEU A 166 -10.59 1.67 -11.32
C LEU A 166 -11.27 2.34 -12.52
N VAL A 167 -10.56 2.50 -13.64
CA VAL A 167 -11.10 3.11 -14.86
C VAL A 167 -12.21 2.24 -15.46
N GLU A 168 -12.10 0.92 -15.38
CA GLU A 168 -13.10 0.00 -15.91
C GLU A 168 -14.38 -0.03 -15.06
N GLN A 169 -14.25 0.07 -13.73
CA GLN A 169 -15.36 -0.05 -12.78
C GLN A 169 -16.08 1.28 -12.52
N VAL A 170 -15.40 2.42 -12.69
CA VAL A 170 -15.97 3.76 -12.52
C VAL A 170 -15.47 4.67 -13.64
N ARG A 171 -16.14 4.62 -14.79
CA ARG A 171 -15.69 5.30 -16.01
C ARG A 171 -15.81 6.81 -15.93
N GLU A 172 -16.74 7.28 -15.12
CA GLU A 172 -17.08 8.68 -14.87
C GLU A 172 -16.23 9.32 -13.77
N ALA A 173 -15.27 8.59 -13.18
CA ALA A 173 -14.44 9.14 -12.12
C ALA A 173 -13.56 10.29 -12.62
N GLU A 174 -13.66 11.43 -11.94
CA GLU A 174 -12.82 12.61 -12.16
C GLU A 174 -11.68 12.70 -11.15
N THR A 175 -11.83 12.06 -9.99
CA THR A 175 -10.80 12.06 -8.93
C THR A 175 -10.58 10.65 -8.38
N ALA A 176 -9.32 10.24 -8.25
CA ALA A 176 -8.91 9.04 -7.52
C ALA A 176 -8.09 9.45 -6.28
N ILE A 177 -8.55 9.03 -5.10
CA ILE A 177 -7.94 9.31 -3.81
C ILE A 177 -7.25 8.02 -3.33
N ILE A 178 -5.92 8.05 -3.30
CA ILE A 178 -5.07 6.86 -3.12
C ILE A 178 -4.04 7.13 -2.03
N GLN A 179 -3.81 6.14 -1.17
CA GLN A 179 -2.78 6.19 -0.13
C GLN A 179 -1.38 6.39 -0.72
N VAL A 180 -0.58 7.23 -0.07
CA VAL A 180 0.84 7.41 -0.41
C VAL A 180 1.74 7.16 0.82
N SER A 181 2.78 6.36 0.60
CA SER A 181 3.88 6.07 1.52
C SER A 181 5.14 5.97 0.63
N GLY A 182 5.80 4.81 0.52
CA GLY A 182 6.88 4.57 -0.47
C GLY A 182 6.48 4.70 -1.94
N GLY A 183 5.22 5.01 -2.26
CA GLY A 183 4.78 5.42 -3.59
C GLY A 183 4.44 4.30 -4.58
N GLY A 184 4.79 3.04 -4.32
CA GLY A 184 4.60 1.95 -5.31
C GLY A 184 3.14 1.74 -5.75
N LEU A 185 2.18 1.88 -4.82
CA LEU A 185 0.75 1.80 -5.11
C LEU A 185 0.28 2.95 -6.01
N ILE A 186 0.45 4.18 -5.53
CA ILE A 186 -0.07 5.36 -6.22
C ILE A 186 0.66 5.60 -7.55
N SER A 187 1.96 5.28 -7.65
CA SER A 187 2.72 5.40 -8.90
C SER A 187 2.13 4.50 -9.98
N GLY A 188 1.95 3.20 -9.68
CA GLY A 188 1.37 2.27 -10.64
C GLY A 188 -0.07 2.61 -10.99
N ALA A 189 -0.89 2.94 -9.99
CA ALA A 189 -2.28 3.29 -10.22
C ALA A 189 -2.42 4.58 -11.04
N ALA A 190 -1.65 5.63 -10.72
CA ALA A 190 -1.65 6.90 -11.44
C ALA A 190 -1.20 6.72 -12.88
N ALA A 191 -0.15 5.93 -13.15
CA ALA A 191 0.31 5.64 -14.50
C ALA A 191 -0.79 5.00 -15.36
N ALA A 192 -1.53 4.02 -14.81
CA ALA A 192 -2.65 3.40 -15.50
C ALA A 192 -3.83 4.37 -15.71
N LEU A 193 -4.19 5.13 -14.66
CA LEU A 193 -5.28 6.10 -14.70
C LEU A 193 -5.02 7.19 -15.74
N LYS A 194 -3.85 7.85 -15.68
CA LYS A 194 -3.46 8.94 -16.59
C LYS A 194 -3.29 8.46 -18.04
N ALA A 195 -2.84 7.22 -18.26
CA ALA A 195 -2.75 6.65 -19.60
C ALA A 195 -4.13 6.43 -20.26
N ARG A 196 -5.19 6.21 -19.47
CA ARG A 196 -6.55 6.01 -19.98
C ARG A 196 -7.39 7.28 -19.98
N ASN A 197 -7.21 8.12 -18.97
CA ASN A 197 -7.87 9.41 -18.84
C ASN A 197 -6.86 10.42 -18.27
N PRO A 198 -6.14 11.18 -19.11
CA PRO A 198 -5.16 12.17 -18.64
C PRO A 198 -5.75 13.26 -17.74
N ALA A 199 -7.06 13.51 -17.83
CA ALA A 199 -7.75 14.54 -17.06
C ALA A 199 -8.14 14.10 -15.65
N ILE A 200 -8.08 12.80 -15.32
CA ILE A 200 -8.38 12.33 -13.96
C ILE A 200 -7.38 12.93 -12.98
N ARG A 201 -7.87 13.49 -11.88
CA ARG A 201 -7.03 13.95 -10.76
C ARG A 201 -6.67 12.77 -9.87
N VAL A 202 -5.40 12.62 -9.55
CA VAL A 202 -4.88 11.63 -8.60
C VAL A 202 -4.38 12.37 -7.37
N ILE A 203 -5.04 12.14 -6.24
CA ILE A 203 -4.70 12.76 -4.96
C ILE A 203 -4.12 11.69 -4.04
N GLY A 204 -2.87 11.91 -3.63
CA GLY A 204 -2.20 11.15 -2.59
C GLY A 204 -2.69 11.53 -1.21
N VAL A 205 -2.88 10.56 -0.32
CA VAL A 205 -3.20 10.82 1.08
C VAL A 205 -2.23 10.07 2.00
N SER A 206 -1.64 10.79 2.96
CA SER A 206 -0.77 10.25 4.00
C SER A 206 -1.19 10.75 5.38
N MET A 207 -0.66 10.17 6.45
CA MET A 207 -0.76 10.72 7.80
C MET A 207 0.18 11.92 7.98
N GLU A 208 -0.13 12.82 8.91
CA GLU A 208 0.75 13.96 9.26
C GLU A 208 2.08 13.51 9.89
N ARG A 209 2.05 12.42 10.65
CA ARG A 209 3.19 11.89 11.42
C ARG A 209 4.08 11.00 10.55
N GLY A 210 5.23 11.52 10.12
CA GLY A 210 6.21 10.73 9.36
C GLY A 210 5.91 10.55 7.86
N ALA A 211 5.23 11.52 7.24
CA ALA A 211 4.83 11.50 5.82
C ALA A 211 6.03 11.57 4.83
N ALA A 212 6.78 10.49 4.67
CA ALA A 212 8.07 10.49 3.97
C ALA A 212 8.00 11.06 2.53
N MET A 213 7.11 10.51 1.69
CA MET A 213 6.97 10.95 0.30
C MET A 213 6.53 12.41 0.19
N TYR A 214 5.62 12.87 1.05
CA TYR A 214 5.19 14.27 1.07
C TYR A 214 6.37 15.22 1.32
N GLN A 215 7.22 14.91 2.31
CA GLN A 215 8.40 15.73 2.59
C GLN A 215 9.43 15.65 1.46
N CYS A 216 9.60 14.49 0.83
CA CYS A 216 10.51 14.34 -0.32
C CYS A 216 10.05 15.18 -1.53
N ILE A 217 8.76 15.15 -1.86
CA ILE A 217 8.19 15.99 -2.92
C ILE A 217 8.37 17.47 -2.61
N LYS A 218 8.10 17.88 -1.37
CA LYS A 218 8.33 19.27 -0.91
C LYS A 218 9.80 19.68 -0.99
N ALA A 219 10.72 18.77 -0.71
CA ALA A 219 12.16 19.00 -0.80
C ALA A 219 12.72 18.90 -2.23
N GLY A 220 11.93 18.39 -3.18
CA GLY A 220 12.36 18.13 -4.57
C GLY A 220 13.34 16.98 -4.72
N LYS A 221 13.55 16.16 -3.68
CA LYS A 221 14.43 14.98 -3.70
C LYS A 221 14.13 14.04 -2.53
N PRO A 222 14.53 12.76 -2.58
CA PRO A 222 14.51 11.87 -1.42
C PRO A 222 15.30 12.47 -0.24
N VAL A 223 14.69 12.44 0.95
CA VAL A 223 15.28 12.89 2.21
C VAL A 223 14.92 11.93 3.34
N HIS A 224 15.76 11.88 4.38
CA HIS A 224 15.39 11.18 5.60
C HIS A 224 14.24 11.89 6.30
N VAL A 225 13.25 11.11 6.73
CA VAL A 225 12.11 11.56 7.53
C VAL A 225 12.03 10.63 8.72
N GLU A 226 11.91 11.23 9.90
CA GLU A 226 11.73 10.48 11.13
C GLU A 226 10.42 9.69 11.08
N GLU A 227 10.51 8.41 11.40
CA GLU A 227 9.34 7.55 11.53
C GLU A 227 8.70 7.76 12.91
N LEU A 228 7.40 8.01 12.92
CA LEU A 228 6.63 8.30 14.14
C LEU A 228 5.45 7.34 14.23
N SER A 229 5.11 6.93 15.45
CA SER A 229 3.92 6.10 15.71
C SER A 229 2.65 6.76 15.17
N THR A 230 1.81 5.98 14.50
CA THR A 230 0.56 6.42 13.85
C THR A 230 -0.42 5.25 13.74
N LEU A 231 -1.73 5.55 13.72
CA LEU A 231 -2.79 4.62 13.36
C LEU A 231 -2.65 4.12 11.92
N ALA A 232 -2.05 4.90 11.03
CA ALA A 232 -1.78 4.50 9.66
C ALA A 232 -0.40 3.84 9.53
N ASP A 233 -0.11 2.84 10.40
CA ASP A 233 1.21 2.19 10.52
C ASP A 233 1.75 1.66 9.19
N SER A 234 0.87 1.16 8.31
CA SER A 234 1.24 0.66 6.98
C SER A 234 1.65 1.75 5.97
N LEU A 235 1.57 3.03 6.34
CA LEU A 235 2.13 4.15 5.58
C LEU A 235 3.48 4.64 6.10
N GLY A 236 3.92 4.15 7.27
CA GLY A 236 5.20 4.52 7.89
C GLY A 236 6.43 4.11 7.07
N GLY A 237 7.58 4.64 7.49
CA GLY A 237 8.88 4.37 6.88
C GLY A 237 9.30 5.37 5.79
N GLY A 238 10.61 5.43 5.56
CA GLY A 238 11.21 6.26 4.50
C GLY A 238 11.03 5.69 3.09
N ILE A 239 11.30 6.50 2.07
CA ILE A 239 11.23 6.07 0.66
C ILE A 239 12.57 5.55 0.09
N GLY A 240 13.64 5.59 0.90
CA GLY A 240 15.02 5.32 0.48
C GLY A 240 15.69 6.54 -0.16
N LEU A 241 16.97 6.80 0.16
CA LEU A 241 17.72 7.89 -0.47
C LEU A 241 18.05 7.58 -1.93
N ASP A 242 18.25 6.30 -2.24
CA ASP A 242 18.54 5.78 -3.57
C ASP A 242 17.26 5.35 -4.31
N ASN A 243 16.12 6.01 -4.02
CA ASN A 243 14.85 5.71 -4.67
C ASN A 243 14.98 5.88 -6.19
N GLU A 244 14.69 4.83 -6.94
CA GLU A 244 14.91 4.77 -8.38
C GLU A 244 13.65 5.14 -9.18
N TYR A 245 12.46 4.75 -8.71
CA TYR A 245 11.23 4.85 -9.51
C TYR A 245 10.16 5.73 -8.86
N THR A 246 9.76 5.41 -7.63
CA THR A 246 8.49 5.92 -7.10
C THR A 246 8.49 7.41 -6.79
N PHE A 247 9.63 8.01 -6.43
CA PHE A 247 9.74 9.46 -6.21
C PHE A 247 9.43 10.24 -7.48
N ALA A 248 10.11 9.89 -8.59
CA ALA A 248 9.93 10.53 -9.89
C ALA A 248 8.48 10.35 -10.39
N MET A 249 7.97 9.13 -10.31
CA MET A 249 6.60 8.83 -10.74
C MET A 249 5.55 9.59 -9.91
N VAL A 250 5.72 9.70 -8.59
CA VAL A 250 4.82 10.49 -7.76
C VAL A 250 4.88 11.97 -8.13
N ARG A 251 6.09 12.54 -8.30
CA ARG A 251 6.29 13.94 -8.70
C ARG A 251 5.59 14.26 -10.02
N ASP A 252 5.62 13.33 -10.98
CA ASP A 252 5.16 13.59 -12.34
C ASP A 252 3.68 13.21 -12.57
N LEU A 253 3.13 12.27 -11.79
CA LEU A 253 1.80 11.69 -12.04
C LEU A 253 0.74 12.05 -10.99
N VAL A 254 1.15 12.48 -9.79
CA VAL A 254 0.23 12.78 -8.68
C VAL A 254 0.01 14.28 -8.61
N ASP A 255 -1.26 14.70 -8.69
CA ASP A 255 -1.63 16.11 -8.78
C ASP A 255 -1.51 16.84 -7.44
N GLU A 256 -1.73 16.12 -6.33
CA GLU A 256 -1.74 16.69 -4.98
C GLU A 256 -1.47 15.61 -3.94
N ILE A 257 -0.81 15.96 -2.83
CA ILE A 257 -0.69 15.10 -1.65
C ILE A 257 -1.23 15.85 -0.43
N VAL A 258 -2.21 15.28 0.25
CA VAL A 258 -2.77 15.82 1.50
C VAL A 258 -2.41 14.96 2.69
N LEU A 259 -2.38 15.58 3.87
CA LEU A 259 -2.07 14.91 5.14
C LEU A 259 -3.28 14.88 6.06
N VAL A 260 -3.49 13.77 6.76
CA VAL A 260 -4.55 13.62 7.78
C VAL A 260 -3.97 13.35 9.17
N SER A 261 -4.62 13.90 10.20
CA SER A 261 -4.21 13.74 11.59
C SER A 261 -4.69 12.40 12.17
N GLU A 262 -4.14 12.01 13.31
CA GLU A 262 -4.53 10.77 14.01
C GLU A 262 -6.00 10.78 14.42
N THR A 263 -6.52 11.93 14.85
CA THR A 263 -7.94 12.11 15.18
C THR A 263 -8.83 11.92 13.95
N GLU A 264 -8.40 12.41 12.79
CA GLU A 264 -9.12 12.24 11.52
C GLU A 264 -9.07 10.77 11.05
N ILE A 265 -7.93 10.09 11.19
CA ILE A 265 -7.81 8.66 10.88
C ILE A 265 -8.72 7.83 11.79
N ALA A 266 -8.73 8.09 13.10
CA ALA A 266 -9.61 7.41 14.04
C ALA A 266 -11.10 7.62 13.71
N ALA A 267 -11.48 8.86 13.36
CA ALA A 267 -12.84 9.18 12.91
C ALA A 267 -13.21 8.44 11.62
N ALA A 268 -12.28 8.29 10.68
CA ALA A 268 -12.50 7.56 9.44
C ALA A 268 -12.63 6.04 9.65
N ILE A 269 -11.88 5.44 10.59
CA ILE A 269 -12.06 4.04 10.99
C ILE A 269 -13.47 3.86 11.59
N ARG A 270 -13.89 4.75 12.48
CA ARG A 270 -15.26 4.75 13.04
C ARG A 270 -16.32 4.84 11.95
N HIS A 271 -16.14 5.75 11.00
CA HIS A 271 -17.02 5.92 9.85
C HIS A 271 -17.10 4.65 9.01
N GLY A 272 -15.94 4.06 8.67
CA GLY A 272 -15.83 2.81 7.93
C GLY A 272 -16.63 1.67 8.59
N TYR A 273 -16.55 1.55 9.91
CA TYR A 273 -17.29 0.53 10.64
C TYR A 273 -18.80 0.83 10.73
N TRP A 274 -19.18 2.02 11.20
CA TRP A 274 -20.57 2.34 11.53
C TRP A 274 -21.44 2.64 10.33
N LEU A 275 -20.90 3.29 9.29
CA LEU A 275 -21.65 3.70 8.10
C LEU A 275 -21.37 2.81 6.90
N GLU A 276 -20.11 2.49 6.62
CA GLU A 276 -19.75 1.70 5.44
C GLU A 276 -19.79 0.17 5.66
N ARG A 277 -19.90 -0.26 6.93
CA ARG A 277 -19.86 -1.68 7.34
C ARG A 277 -18.59 -2.40 6.91
N GLN A 278 -17.47 -1.68 6.90
CA GLN A 278 -16.15 -2.19 6.55
C GLN A 278 -15.25 -2.22 7.80
N ILE A 279 -14.42 -3.27 7.90
CA ILE A 279 -13.32 -3.35 8.88
C ILE A 279 -12.05 -2.97 8.12
N ILE A 280 -11.51 -1.80 8.42
CA ILE A 280 -10.34 -1.22 7.72
C ILE A 280 -9.25 -0.85 8.72
N GLU A 281 -8.00 -0.94 8.27
CA GLU A 281 -6.86 -0.43 9.04
C GLU A 281 -6.71 1.09 8.84
N GLY A 282 -5.89 1.75 9.66
CA GLY A 282 -5.74 3.21 9.57
C GLY A 282 -5.23 3.68 8.21
N SER A 283 -4.31 2.94 7.58
CA SER A 283 -3.86 3.24 6.21
C SER A 283 -5.02 3.15 5.20
N GLY A 284 -5.90 2.16 5.35
CA GLY A 284 -7.09 1.99 4.52
C GLY A 284 -8.14 3.08 4.73
N ALA A 285 -8.12 3.77 5.88
CA ALA A 285 -9.10 4.79 6.24
C ALA A 285 -8.72 6.22 5.82
N VAL A 286 -7.45 6.49 5.46
CA VAL A 286 -7.01 7.89 5.24
C VAL A 286 -7.76 8.61 4.11
N GLY A 287 -8.20 7.90 3.07
CA GLY A 287 -8.99 8.50 1.99
C GLY A 287 -10.39 8.94 2.45
N ILE A 288 -11.01 8.17 3.35
CA ILE A 288 -12.25 8.56 4.04
C ILE A 288 -11.98 9.80 4.92
N ALA A 289 -10.88 9.77 5.68
CA ALA A 289 -10.48 10.88 6.55
C ALA A 289 -10.31 12.20 5.77
N ALA A 290 -9.71 12.13 4.58
CA ALA A 290 -9.47 13.29 3.72
C ALA A 290 -10.76 13.93 3.20
N ILE A 291 -11.79 13.13 2.88
CA ILE A 291 -13.12 13.64 2.51
C ILE A 291 -13.83 14.24 3.73
N MET A 292 -13.90 13.50 4.84
CA MET A 292 -14.62 13.94 6.05
C MET A 292 -14.07 15.23 6.65
N SER A 293 -12.74 15.43 6.58
CA SER A 293 -12.07 16.65 7.06
C SER A 293 -12.16 17.82 6.08
N GLY A 294 -12.70 17.61 4.86
CA GLY A 294 -12.76 18.62 3.81
C GLY A 294 -11.40 19.01 3.24
N LYS A 295 -10.34 18.25 3.54
CA LYS A 295 -8.99 18.43 2.98
C LYS A 295 -8.94 18.03 1.51
N VAL A 296 -9.85 17.17 1.06
CA VAL A 296 -10.08 16.87 -0.36
C VAL A 296 -11.50 17.29 -0.73
N LYS A 297 -11.61 18.07 -1.80
CA LYS A 297 -12.89 18.51 -2.38
C LYS A 297 -12.94 18.09 -3.85
N PRO A 298 -13.42 16.86 -4.15
CA PRO A 298 -13.60 16.43 -5.53
C PRO A 298 -14.59 17.34 -6.25
N ALA A 299 -14.30 17.67 -7.50
CA ALA A 299 -15.21 18.46 -8.35
C ALA A 299 -16.18 17.59 -9.15
N GLY A 300 -16.11 16.27 -8.97
CA GLY A 300 -16.68 15.23 -9.83
C GLY A 300 -16.92 13.94 -9.03
N PRO A 301 -17.55 12.92 -9.65
CA PRO A 301 -17.53 11.56 -9.13
C PRO A 301 -16.10 11.13 -8.78
N SER A 302 -15.92 10.49 -7.63
CA SER A 302 -14.60 10.17 -7.11
C SER A 302 -14.49 8.74 -6.62
N ILE A 303 -13.27 8.21 -6.64
CA ILE A 303 -12.94 6.89 -6.10
C ILE A 303 -12.04 7.06 -4.90
N VAL A 304 -12.41 6.47 -3.77
CA VAL A 304 -11.60 6.35 -2.56
C VAL A 304 -11.15 4.89 -2.42
N LEU A 305 -9.84 4.70 -2.29
CA LEU A 305 -9.28 3.37 -2.06
C LEU A 305 -9.32 3.00 -0.57
N LEU A 306 -9.86 1.83 -0.25
CA LEU A 306 -9.68 1.17 1.05
C LEU A 306 -8.57 0.12 0.91
N SER A 307 -7.33 0.53 1.15
CA SER A 307 -6.12 -0.22 0.75
C SER A 307 -5.88 -1.51 1.54
N GLY A 308 -6.32 -1.58 2.80
CA GLY A 308 -6.03 -2.68 3.70
C GLY A 308 -6.96 -2.75 4.91
N GLY A 309 -7.06 -3.94 5.51
CA GLY A 309 -7.94 -4.22 6.64
C GLY A 309 -7.27 -4.99 7.78
N ASN A 310 -5.93 -5.02 7.82
CA ASN A 310 -5.17 -5.89 8.70
C ASN A 310 -4.79 -5.21 10.00
N ILE A 311 -5.81 -4.69 10.67
CA ILE A 311 -5.72 -4.02 11.97
C ILE A 311 -5.78 -5.03 13.12
N ASP A 312 -5.09 -4.75 14.22
CA ASP A 312 -5.31 -5.48 15.46
C ASP A 312 -6.75 -5.27 15.94
N MET A 313 -7.52 -6.35 16.12
CA MET A 313 -8.94 -6.24 16.47
C MET A 313 -9.19 -5.61 17.85
N LYS A 314 -8.24 -5.66 18.78
CA LYS A 314 -8.33 -4.92 20.05
C LYS A 314 -8.20 -3.42 19.82
N LEU A 315 -7.24 -3.01 18.99
CA LEU A 315 -7.09 -1.60 18.59
C LEU A 315 -8.33 -1.12 17.83
N HIS A 316 -8.80 -1.90 16.85
CA HIS A 316 -10.01 -1.57 16.11
C HIS A 316 -11.21 -1.40 17.06
N HIS A 317 -11.43 -2.36 17.99
CA HIS A 317 -12.50 -2.28 18.97
C HIS A 317 -12.44 -1.01 19.82
N ARG A 318 -11.26 -0.68 20.36
CA ARG A 318 -11.03 0.56 21.13
C ARG A 318 -11.45 1.81 20.35
N ILE A 319 -11.01 1.92 19.10
CA ILE A 319 -11.32 3.07 18.23
C ILE A 319 -12.82 3.18 17.94
N ILE A 320 -13.49 2.06 17.60
CA ILE A 320 -14.93 2.07 17.29
C ILE A 320 -15.81 2.30 18.51
N SER A 321 -15.31 2.00 19.71
CA SER A 321 -15.95 2.30 20.99
C SER A 321 -15.76 3.75 21.44
N GLY A 322 -15.09 4.59 20.65
CA GLY A 322 -14.97 6.03 20.90
C GLY A 322 -13.80 6.43 21.80
N GLU A 323 -12.81 5.56 21.99
CA GLU A 323 -11.59 5.93 22.69
C GLU A 323 -10.84 7.03 21.92
N ASP A 324 -10.43 8.08 22.64
CA ASP A 324 -9.53 9.10 22.10
C ASP A 324 -8.16 8.46 21.88
N VAL A 325 -7.67 8.52 20.64
CA VAL A 325 -6.45 7.82 20.28
C VAL A 325 -5.26 8.72 20.58
N ASP A 326 -4.60 8.46 21.70
CA ASP A 326 -3.25 8.93 21.93
C ASP A 326 -2.24 7.92 21.38
N VAL A 327 -1.75 8.15 20.15
CA VAL A 327 -0.65 7.36 19.57
C VAL A 327 0.73 7.79 20.09
N THR A 328 0.79 8.75 21.00
CA THR A 328 2.02 9.19 21.68
C THR A 328 2.24 8.50 23.02
N GLY A 329 1.25 7.73 23.49
CA GLY A 329 1.38 6.88 24.67
C GLY A 329 1.99 5.53 24.33
N ASP A 330 3.32 5.44 24.41
CA ASP A 330 4.10 4.30 24.91
C ASP A 330 5.47 4.81 25.41
#